data_AF-A0A7W0PZJ7-F1
#
_entry.id   AF-A0A7W0PZJ7-F1
#
_cell.length_a   1.000
_cell.length_b   1.000
_cell.length_c   1.000
_cell.angle_alpha   90.00
_cell.angle_beta   90.00
_cell.angle_gamma   90.00
#
_symmetry.space_group_name_H-M   'P 1'
#
loop_
_entity.id
_entity.type
_entity.pdbx_description
1 polymer ?
#
loop_
_entity_poly.entity_id
_entity_poly.type
_entity_poly.pdbx_seq_one_letter_code
_entity_poly.pdbx_strand_id
1 'polypeptide(L)' 'MRVLAIPGSLRNDSYNAKLLYNSVELFPEDALLDVWGGLKDVPPYDED' A
#
# COMPACT_ATOMS: atom_id res chain seq x y z
N MET A 1 7.24 15.73 -1.04
CA MET A 1 5.84 15.27 -0.78
C MET A 1 5.87 13.87 -0.19
N ARG A 2 4.92 13.47 0.66
CA ARG A 2 4.90 12.12 1.27
C ARG A 2 3.60 11.41 0.93
N VAL A 3 3.69 10.17 0.45
CA VAL A 3 2.55 9.35 0.02
C VAL A 3 2.55 8.05 0.83
N LEU A 4 1.44 7.75 1.50
CA LEU A 4 1.20 6.46 2.12
C LEU A 4 0.47 5.55 1.12
N ALA A 5 1.10 4.44 0.78
CA ALA A 5 0.62 3.43 -0.15
C ALA A 5 0.05 2.23 0.61
N ILE A 6 -1.18 1.83 0.28
CA ILE A 6 -1.86 0.69 0.90
C ILE A 6 -2.22 -0.32 -0.20
N PRO A 7 -1.65 -1.54 -0.18
CA PRO A 7 -2.07 -2.60 -1.10
C PRO A 7 -3.52 -3.02 -0.78
N GLY A 8 -4.46 -2.78 -1.70
CA GLY A 8 -5.88 -3.14 -1.53
C GLY A 8 -6.20 -4.62 -1.72
N SER A 9 -5.20 -5.50 -1.75
CA SER A 9 -5.39 -6.92 -2.03
C SER A 9 -4.51 -7.76 -1.12
N LEU A 10 -5.12 -8.72 -0.42
CA LEU A 10 -4.45 -9.57 0.56
C LEU A 10 -3.91 -10.89 -0.03
N ARG A 11 -4.19 -11.18 -1.30
CA ARG A 11 -3.67 -12.39 -1.97
C ARG A 11 -2.20 -12.21 -2.32
N ASN A 12 -1.43 -13.29 -2.18
CA ASN A 12 0.03 -13.28 -2.38
C ASN A 12 0.47 -12.90 -3.81
N ASP A 13 -0.36 -13.16 -4.82
CA ASP A 13 -0.01 -12.99 -6.24
C ASP A 13 -0.68 -11.76 -6.88
N SER A 14 -1.07 -10.76 -6.09
CA SER A 14 -1.75 -9.57 -6.56
C SER A 14 -0.91 -8.73 -7.53
N TYR A 15 -1.43 -8.52 -8.74
CA TYR A 15 -0.84 -7.59 -9.71
C TYR A 15 -0.84 -6.14 -9.19
N ASN A 16 -1.88 -5.75 -8.44
CA ASN A 16 -1.95 -4.41 -7.84
C ASN A 16 -0.87 -4.23 -6.77
N ALA A 17 -0.62 -5.25 -5.94
CA ALA A 17 0.45 -5.19 -4.95
C ALA A 17 1.83 -5.14 -5.62
N LYS A 18 2.05 -5.99 -6.64
CA LYS A 18 3.30 -5.96 -7.44
C LYS A 18 3.54 -4.58 -8.06
N LEU A 19 2.54 -3.98 -8.69
CA LEU A 19 2.64 -2.62 -9.24
C LEU A 19 3.04 -1.61 -8.16
N LEU A 20 2.35 -1.64 -7.01
CA LEU A 20 2.60 -0.71 -5.91
C LEU A 20 4.01 -0.84 -5.32
N TYR A 21 4.50 -2.06 -5.09
CA TYR A 21 5.84 -2.28 -4.54
C TYR A 21 6.95 -1.82 -5.47
N ASN A 22 6.73 -1.88 -6.79
CA ASN A 22 7.72 -1.47 -7.79
C ASN A 22 7.57 -0.01 -8.23
N SER A 23 6.52 0.71 -7.79
CA SER A 23 6.32 2.10 -8.21
C SER A 23 7.32 3.07 -7.58
N VAL A 24 8.00 2.68 -6.48
CA VAL A 24 9.00 3.51 -5.79
C VAL A 24 10.11 4.01 -6.73
N GLU A 25 10.50 3.22 -7.73
CA GLU A 25 11.54 3.58 -8.70
C GLU A 25 11.10 4.70 -9.66
N LEU A 26 9.80 4.97 -9.73
CA LEU A 26 9.20 5.97 -10.63
C LEU A 26 8.85 7.27 -9.90
N PHE A 27 9.06 7.36 -8.59
CA PHE A 27 8.74 8.55 -7.82
C PHE A 27 9.74 9.68 -8.09
N PRO A 28 9.28 10.95 -8.12
CA PRO A 28 10.18 12.10 -8.10
C PRO A 28 11.14 12.06 -6.90
N GLU A 29 12.35 12.60 -7.05
CA GLU A 29 13.39 12.61 -5.99
C GLU A 29 12.94 13.31 -4.70
N ASP A 30 12.04 14.28 -4.79
CA ASP A 30 11.50 15.03 -3.66
C ASP A 30 10.23 14.39 -3.06
N ALA A 31 9.85 13.20 -3.54
CA ALA A 31 8.70 12.44 -3.08
C ALA A 31 9.11 11.16 -2.34
N LEU A 32 8.47 10.91 -1.20
CA LEU A 32 8.64 9.70 -0.41
C LEU A 32 7.40 8.83 -0.51
N LEU A 33 7.60 7.53 -0.74
CA LEU A 33 6.56 6.51 -0.74
C LEU A 33 6.74 5.57 0.45
N ASP A 34 5.77 5.53 1.35
CA ASP A 34 5.72 4.57 2.45
C ASP A 34 4.67 3.52 2.17
N VAL A 35 5.05 2.24 2.20
CA VAL A 35 4.09 1.15 2.02
C VAL A 35 3.62 0.62 3.37
N TRP A 36 2.31 0.59 3.58
CA TRP A 36 1.68 0.05 4.79
C TRP A 36 0.93 -1.25 4.49
N GLY A 37 1.39 -2.36 5.09
CA GLY A 37 0.86 -3.71 4.87
C GLY A 37 -0.16 -4.19 5.91
N GLY A 38 -0.55 -3.35 6.87
CA GLY A 38 -1.39 -3.76 8.01
C GLY A 38 -2.88 -3.95 7.70
N LEU A 39 -3.31 -3.90 6.43
CA LEU A 39 -4.72 -3.98 6.06
C LEU A 39 -5.38 -5.28 6.54
N LYS A 40 -4.64 -6.39 6.59
CA LYS A 40 -5.13 -7.69 7.08
C LYS A 40 -5.50 -7.66 8.56
N ASP A 41 -4.85 -6.79 9.32
CA ASP A 41 -4.99 -6.73 10.78
C ASP A 41 -6.08 -5.73 11.21
N VAL A 42 -6.65 -4.98 10.26
CA VAL A 42 -7.77 -4.07 10.54
C VAL A 42 -9.02 -4.91 10.81
N PRO A 43 -9.65 -4.75 11.99
CA PRO A 43 -10.89 -5.46 12.27
C PRO A 43 -11.99 -4.98 11.31
N PRO A 44 -13.02 -5.80 11.07
CA PRO A 44 -14.26 -5.30 10.51
C PRO A 44 -14.74 -4.09 11.30
N TYR A 45 -15.28 -3.10 10.60
CA TYR A 45 -15.93 -1.96 11.25
C TYR A 45 -17.10 -2.46 12.12
N ASP A 46 -17.19 -1.91 13.32
CA ASP A 46 -18.28 -2.13 14.29
C ASP A 46 -18.82 -0.76 14.69
N GLU A 47 -20.14 -0.60 14.68
CA GLU A 47 -20.81 0.68 14.96
C GLU A 47 -21.40 0.78 16.38
N ASP A 48 -21.42 -0.33 17.11
CA ASP A 48 -21.77 -0.42 18.53
C ASP A 48 -20.54 -0.19 19.43
#